data_AF-A0A3A6D845-F1
#
_entry.id   AF-A0A3A6D845-F1
#
_cell.length_a   1.000
_cell.length_b   1.000
_cell.length_c   1.000
_cell.angle_alpha   90.00
_cell.angle_beta   90.00
_cell.angle_gamma   90.00
#
_symmetry.space_group_name_H-M   'P 1'
#
loop_
_entity.id
_entity.type
_entity.pdbx_description
1 polymer ?
#
loop_
_entity_poly.entity_id
_entity_poly.type
_entity_poly.pdbx_seq_one_letter_code
_entity_poly.pdbx_strand_id
1 'polypeptide(L)'
;MFYQKENRLIHEYDNEKLWIEPWGENSLRVRSTCYPCIEDRDEALLPRQQITIPKAVIQIHAQEASIQNGNIKAVIGAVTSKQP
;
A
#
# COMPACT_ATOMS: atom_id res chain seq x y z
N MET A 1 -7.29 7.51 -8.40
CA MET A 1 -8.10 6.29 -8.47
C MET A 1 -7.51 5.23 -7.57
N PHE A 2 -8.34 4.61 -6.72
CA PHE A 2 -7.94 3.48 -5.89
C PHE A 2 -8.40 2.16 -6.52
N TYR A 3 -7.54 1.14 -6.48
CA TYR A 3 -7.91 -0.21 -6.86
C TYR A 3 -7.06 -1.26 -6.16
N GLN A 4 -7.55 -2.50 -6.12
CA GLN A 4 -6.87 -3.63 -5.52
C GLN A 4 -6.32 -4.55 -6.62
N LYS A 5 -5.08 -5.01 -6.45
CA LYS A 5 -4.50 -6.12 -7.21
C LYS A 5 -3.89 -7.11 -6.22
N GLU A 6 -4.47 -8.30 -6.10
CA GLU A 6 -4.06 -9.30 -5.09
C GLU A 6 -4.08 -8.70 -3.66
N ASN A 7 -2.96 -8.74 -2.93
CA ASN A 7 -2.81 -8.16 -1.60
C ASN A 7 -2.25 -6.71 -1.63
N ARG A 8 -2.33 -6.02 -2.77
CA ARG A 8 -1.82 -4.66 -2.92
C ARG A 8 -2.96 -3.67 -3.08
N LEU A 9 -2.92 -2.62 -2.26
CA LEU A 9 -3.67 -1.40 -2.49
C LEU A 9 -2.86 -0.49 -3.41
N ILE A 10 -3.48 -0.08 -4.51
CA ILE A 10 -2.87 0.81 -5.50
C ILE A 10 -3.66 2.12 -5.54
N HIS A 11 -2.93 3.23 -5.54
CA HIS A 11 -3.45 4.56 -5.81
C HIS A 11 -2.72 5.16 -7.01
N GLU A 12 -3.47 5.57 -8.02
CA GLU A 12 -2.95 6.31 -9.17
C GLU A 12 -3.58 7.70 -9.22
N TYR A 13 -2.77 8.74 -9.20
CA TYR A 13 -3.23 10.12 -9.22
C TYR A 13 -2.26 10.97 -10.04
N ASP A 14 -2.78 11.67 -11.05
CA ASP A 14 -1.97 12.33 -12.09
C ASP A 14 -0.89 11.38 -12.63
N ASN A 15 0.39 11.71 -12.44
CA ASN A 15 1.53 10.91 -12.87
C ASN A 15 2.07 9.99 -11.76
N GLU A 16 1.54 10.07 -10.54
CA GLU A 16 1.99 9.28 -9.41
C GLU A 16 1.32 7.90 -9.37
N LYS A 17 2.13 6.86 -9.15
CA LYS A 17 1.68 5.52 -8.79
C LYS A 17 2.17 5.20 -7.38
N LEU A 18 1.26 4.91 -6.47
CA LEU A 18 1.52 4.50 -5.09
C LEU A 18 1.04 3.07 -4.87
N TRP A 19 1.91 2.20 -4.38
CA TRP A 19 1.65 0.81 -4.03
C TRP A 19 1.87 0.60 -2.52
N ILE A 20 0.91 -0.08 -1.88
CA ILE A 20 1.04 -0.54 -0.50
C ILE A 20 0.66 -2.01 -0.44
N GLU A 21 1.56 -2.85 0.08
CA GLU A 21 1.35 -4.30 0.21
C GLU A 21 1.99 -4.87 1.48
N PRO A 22 1.55 -6.04 1.98
CA PRO A 22 2.19 -6.74 3.09
C PRO A 22 3.67 -7.07 2.80
N TRP A 23 4.52 -6.94 3.82
CA TRP A 23 5.92 -7.37 3.73
C TRP A 23 6.38 -8.02 5.04
N GLY A 24 5.83 -9.21 5.32
CA GLY A 24 5.97 -9.90 6.60
C GLY A 24 4.78 -9.66 7.52
N GLU A 25 4.80 -10.28 8.70
CA GLU A 25 3.74 -10.12 9.69
C GLU A 25 3.70 -8.68 10.21
N ASN A 26 2.49 -8.12 10.38
CA ASN A 26 2.27 -6.79 10.95
C ASN A 26 3.10 -5.67 10.27
N SER A 27 3.44 -5.83 8.99
CA SER A 27 4.35 -4.97 8.25
C SER A 27 3.82 -4.62 6.87
N LEU A 28 4.04 -3.38 6.41
CA LEU A 28 3.67 -2.93 5.07
C LEU A 28 4.91 -2.40 4.35
N ARG A 29 4.99 -2.66 3.05
CA ARG A 29 5.92 -2.01 2.13
C ARG A 29 5.15 -0.97 1.32
N VAL A 30 5.69 0.25 1.30
CA VAL A 30 5.14 1.39 0.56
C VAL A 30 6.12 1.77 -0.54
N ARG A 31 5.64 1.93 -1.77
CA ARG A 31 6.44 2.39 -2.92
C ARG A 31 5.64 3.44 -3.69
N SER A 32 6.28 4.53 -4.08
CA SER A 32 5.70 5.52 -4.98
C SER A 32 6.67 5.91 -6.09
N THR A 33 6.14 6.32 -7.24
CA THR A 33 6.93 6.84 -8.36
C THR A 33 6.08 7.73 -9.25
N CYS A 34 6.71 8.74 -9.87
CA CYS A 34 6.14 9.49 -11.00
C CYS A 34 6.63 8.96 -12.36
N TYR A 35 7.45 7.91 -12.37
CA TYR A 35 7.93 7.26 -13.59
C TYR A 35 6.87 6.31 -14.18
N PRO A 36 7.07 5.84 -15.43
CA PRO A 36 6.12 4.93 -16.09
C PRO A 36 5.82 3.66 -15.31
N CYS A 37 6.75 3.15 -14.50
CA CYS A 37 6.57 1.97 -13.67
C CYS A 37 7.28 2.10 -12.31
N ILE A 38 6.78 1.36 -11.32
CA ILE A 38 7.50 1.15 -10.05
C ILE A 38 8.62 0.14 -10.32
N GLU A 39 9.84 0.49 -9.89
CA GLU A 39 10.98 -0.40 -9.98
C GLU A 39 10.84 -1.61 -9.03
N ASP A 40 11.19 -2.77 -9.54
CA ASP A 40 11.16 -4.03 -8.78
C ASP A 40 12.55 -4.33 -8.18
N ARG A 41 12.98 -3.46 -7.28
CA ARG A 41 14.21 -3.62 -6.49
C ARG A 41 13.88 -3.62 -5.01
N ASP A 42 14.38 -4.61 -4.28
CA ASP A 42 14.13 -4.76 -2.84
C ASP A 42 15.07 -3.90 -1.98
N GLU A 43 16.19 -3.45 -2.53
CA GLU A 43 17.22 -2.66 -1.83
C GLU A 43 17.62 -3.34 -0.50
N ALA A 44 17.39 -2.67 0.64
CA ALA A 44 17.71 -3.19 1.98
C ALA A 44 16.70 -4.21 2.52
N LEU A 45 15.57 -4.44 1.84
CA LEU A 45 14.57 -5.41 2.28
C LEU A 45 15.02 -6.82 1.91
N LEU A 46 15.03 -7.71 2.91
CA LEU A 46 15.15 -9.13 2.64
C LEU A 46 13.95 -9.60 1.79
N PRO A 47 14.14 -10.63 0.94
CA PRO A 47 13.05 -11.20 0.17
C PRO A 47 11.89 -11.57 1.10
N ARG A 48 10.68 -11.26 0.64
CA ARG A 48 9.45 -11.59 1.37
C ARG A 48 9.46 -13.05 1.82
N GLN A 49 9.34 -13.29 3.14
CA GLN A 49 9.17 -14.64 3.65
C GLN A 49 7.82 -15.18 3.16
N GLN A 50 7.86 -16.17 2.25
CA GLN A 50 6.67 -16.75 1.62
C GLN A 50 5.74 -17.48 2.60
N ILE A 51 6.15 -17.67 3.85
CA ILE A 51 5.64 -18.76 4.68
C ILE A 51 4.32 -18.41 5.39
N THR A 52 3.99 -17.15 5.65
CA THR A 52 2.66 -16.82 6.23
C THR A 52 2.30 -15.37 5.98
N ILE A 53 1.84 -15.02 4.77
CA ILE A 53 1.22 -13.70 4.56
C ILE A 53 -0.29 -13.87 4.70
N PRO A 54 -0.90 -13.47 5.82
CA PRO A 54 -2.36 -13.43 5.90
C PRO A 54 -2.91 -12.52 4.81
N LYS A 55 -4.05 -12.90 4.24
CA LYS A 55 -4.74 -12.08 3.24
C LYS A 55 -4.99 -10.69 3.84
N ALA A 56 -4.47 -9.65 3.20
CA ALA A 56 -4.68 -8.29 3.67
C ALA A 56 -6.15 -7.90 3.53
N VAL A 57 -6.66 -7.13 4.50
CA VAL A 57 -8.00 -6.54 4.39
C VAL A 57 -7.84 -5.21 3.68
N ILE A 58 -8.38 -5.11 2.47
CA ILE A 58 -8.36 -3.88 1.66
C ILE A 58 -9.79 -3.36 1.54
N GLN A 59 -9.98 -2.08 1.85
CA GLN A 59 -11.27 -1.39 1.77
C GLN A 59 -11.09 -0.14 0.92
N ILE A 60 -11.92 0.01 -0.11
CA ILE A 60 -11.89 1.16 -1.02
C ILE A 60 -13.26 1.83 -0.97
N HIS A 61 -13.25 3.12 -0.67
CA HIS A 61 -14.40 4.02 -0.64
C HIS A 61 -14.19 5.17 -1.64
N ALA A 62 -15.18 6.07 -1.75
CA ALA A 62 -15.17 7.13 -2.76
C ALA A 62 -13.98 8.11 -2.63
N GLN A 63 -13.54 8.40 -1.40
CA GLN A 63 -12.50 9.42 -1.11
C GLN A 63 -11.35 8.86 -0.26
N GLU A 64 -11.40 7.58 0.08
CA GLU A 64 -10.45 6.95 0.98
C GLU A 64 -10.24 5.49 0.59
N ALA A 65 -9.03 4.98 0.80
CA ALA A 65 -8.76 3.55 0.78
C ALA A 65 -7.86 3.15 1.95
N SER A 66 -7.99 1.91 2.42
CA SER A 66 -7.15 1.38 3.48
C SER A 66 -6.70 -0.05 3.21
N ILE A 67 -5.56 -0.40 3.80
CA ILE A 67 -5.01 -1.75 3.81
C ILE A 67 -4.57 -2.10 5.23
N GLN A 68 -4.98 -3.27 5.70
CA GLN A 68 -4.60 -3.81 7.00
C GLN A 68 -3.91 -5.18 6.85
N ASN A 69 -2.77 -5.33 7.51
CA ASN A 69 -2.01 -6.57 7.62
C ASN A 69 -1.77 -6.88 9.10
N GLY A 70 -2.54 -7.79 9.69
CA GLY A 70 -2.51 -8.02 11.14
C GLY A 70 -2.79 -6.74 11.92
N ASN A 71 -1.83 -6.32 12.75
CA ASN A 71 -1.91 -5.16 13.64
C ASN A 71 -1.55 -3.82 12.99
N ILE A 72 -1.03 -3.80 11.75
CA ILE A 72 -0.70 -2.55 11.04
C ILE A 72 -1.77 -2.20 10.01
N LYS A 73 -2.16 -0.92 9.96
CA LYS A 73 -3.11 -0.38 8.99
C LYS A 73 -2.57 0.91 8.39
N ALA A 74 -2.66 1.03 7.06
CA ALA A 74 -2.43 2.28 6.34
C ALA A 74 -3.76 2.77 5.75
N VAL A 75 -3.96 4.10 5.77
CA VAL A 75 -5.14 4.78 5.22
C VAL A 75 -4.64 5.88 4.29
N ILE A 76 -5.18 5.91 3.07
CA ILE A 76 -4.97 6.97 2.09
C ILE A 76 -6.30 7.70 1.97
N GLY A 77 -6.35 8.95 2.42
CA GLY A 77 -7.52 9.83 2.29
C GLY A 77 -7.07 11.23 1.88
N ALA A 78 -8.04 12.14 1.70
CA ALA A 78 -7.73 13.55 1.55
C ALA A 78 -6.92 14.05 2.76
N VAL A 79 -5.94 14.93 2.53
CA VAL A 79 -5.29 15.67 3.61
C VAL A 79 -6.37 16.53 4.27
N THR A 80 -7.00 16.01 5.31
CA THR A 80 -7.62 16.85 6.31
C THR A 80 -6.44 17.41 7.09
N SER A 81 -6.22 18.71 6.97
CA SER A 81 -5.43 19.44 7.95
C SER A 81 -5.84 18.92 9.33
N LYS A 82 -4.86 18.47 10.12
CA LYS A 82 -5.12 18.18 11.54
C LYS A 82 -5.86 19.41 12.07
N GLN A 83 -7.08 19.22 12.58
CA GLN A 83 -7.71 20.26 13.38
C GLN A 83 -6.75 20.61 14.53
N PRO A 84 -6.61 21.90 14.85
CA PRO A 84 -5.60 22.41 15.78
C PRO A 84 -5.65 21.73 17.15
#